data_AF-A0A6B3EYF7-F1
#
_entry.id   AF-A0A6B3EYF7-F1
#
_cell.length_a   1.000
_cell.length_b   1.000
_cell.length_c   1.000
_cell.angle_alpha   90.00
_cell.angle_beta   90.00
_cell.angle_gamma   90.00
#
_symmetry.space_group_name_H-M   'P 1'
#
loop_
_entity.id
_entity.type
_entity.pdbx_description
1 polymer ?
#
loop_
_entity_poly.entity_id
_entity_poly.type
_entity_poly.pdbx_seq_one_letter_code
_entity_poly.pdbx_strand_id
1 'polypeptide(L)'
;ALTVRAEDGAVRLSGFRTAVDARVADGSLRVRDVSGPLDLRSADGSVDARGVGSRTVRMRSEDGSLRLVARTAPALVETESEDGSTTVELPGAVSYDVRTRVGDGST
;
A
#
# COMPACT_ATOMS: atom_id res chain seq x y z
N ALA A 1 6.64 8.94 -13.90
CA ALA A 1 6.31 8.08 -12.74
C ALA A 1 7.62 7.78 -12.01
N LEU A 2 7.58 7.66 -10.69
CA LEU A 2 8.73 7.20 -9.89
C LEU A 2 8.67 5.68 -9.78
N THR A 3 9.74 4.99 -10.14
CA THR A 3 9.85 3.54 -10.00
C THR A 3 10.97 3.20 -9.04
N VAL A 4 10.68 2.37 -8.03
CA VAL A 4 11.65 1.92 -7.03
C VAL A 4 11.68 0.41 -7.02
N ARG A 5 12.89 -0.16 -7.00
CA ARG A 5 13.13 -1.58 -6.88
C ARG A 5 14.20 -1.77 -5.81
N ALA A 6 13.90 -2.62 -4.84
CA ALA A 6 14.88 -3.10 -3.88
C ALA A 6 14.73 -4.62 -3.76
N GLU A 7 15.85 -5.32 -3.66
CA GLU A 7 15.86 -6.72 -3.31
C GLU A 7 15.74 -6.84 -1.79
N ASP A 8 16.70 -6.27 -1.06
CA ASP A 8 16.72 -6.33 0.41
C ASP A 8 16.69 -4.94 1.05
N GLY A 9 16.06 -4.85 2.23
CA GLY A 9 16.21 -3.74 3.15
C GLY A 9 15.00 -2.81 3.29
N ALA A 10 15.25 -1.52 3.55
CA ALA A 10 14.18 -0.56 3.89
C ALA A 10 14.08 0.59 2.88
N VAL A 11 12.98 0.64 2.14
CA VAL A 11 12.66 1.74 1.22
C VAL A 11 11.78 2.75 1.93
N ARG A 12 12.15 4.04 1.86
CA ARG A 12 11.36 5.15 2.42
C ARG A 12 11.05 6.17 1.33
N LEU A 13 9.76 6.45 1.13
CA LEU A 13 9.26 7.43 0.17
C LEU A 13 8.40 8.45 0.90
N SER A 14 8.67 9.75 0.69
CA SER A 14 7.92 10.83 1.34
C SER A 14 7.67 12.02 0.42
N GLY A 15 6.46 12.59 0.47
CA GLY A 15 6.14 13.88 -0.15
C GLY A 15 5.94 13.85 -1.67
N PHE A 16 5.66 12.67 -2.24
CA PHE A 16 5.50 12.53 -3.69
C PHE A 16 4.08 12.91 -4.16
N ARG A 17 4.01 13.68 -5.25
CA ARG A 17 2.75 14.02 -5.93
C ARG A 17 2.55 13.31 -7.25
N THR A 18 3.60 12.68 -7.77
CA THR A 18 3.57 11.90 -9.01
C THR A 18 3.19 10.45 -8.73
N ALA A 19 2.81 9.70 -9.77
CA ALA A 19 2.61 8.26 -9.64
C ALA A 19 3.89 7.56 -9.10
N VAL A 20 3.71 6.64 -8.15
CA VAL A 20 4.76 5.86 -7.50
C VAL A 20 4.48 4.38 -7.72
N ASP A 21 5.47 3.68 -8.27
CA ASP A 21 5.52 2.23 -8.40
C ASP A 21 6.73 1.72 -7.59
N ALA A 22 6.50 0.99 -6.51
CA ALA A 22 7.58 0.46 -5.67
C ALA A 22 7.45 -1.04 -5.51
N ARG A 23 8.57 -1.75 -5.73
CA ARG A 23 8.68 -3.20 -5.58
C ARG A 23 9.82 -3.53 -4.63
N VAL A 24 9.52 -4.35 -3.63
CA VAL A 24 10.48 -4.91 -2.67
C VAL A 24 10.36 -6.43 -2.70
N ALA A 25 11.47 -7.15 -2.74
CA ALA A 25 11.45 -8.61 -2.63
C ALA A 25 11.40 -9.03 -1.15
N ASP A 26 12.41 -8.67 -0.37
CA ASP A 26 12.50 -8.93 1.06
C ASP A 26 12.76 -7.63 1.84
N GLY A 27 11.80 -7.19 2.65
CA GLY A 27 12.02 -6.06 3.54
C GLY A 27 10.82 -5.15 3.79
N SER A 28 11.09 -3.86 4.03
CA SER A 28 10.05 -2.90 4.46
C SER A 28 9.94 -1.70 3.54
N LEU A 29 8.72 -1.46 3.06
CA LEU A 29 8.36 -0.29 2.26
C LEU A 29 7.55 0.69 3.11
N ARG A 30 8.09 1.89 3.32
CA ARG A 30 7.41 2.95 4.06
C ARG A 30 7.12 4.13 3.14
N VAL A 31 5.84 4.45 2.99
CA VAL A 31 5.36 5.55 2.15
C VAL A 31 4.64 6.58 3.03
N ARG A 32 5.01 7.85 2.90
CA ARG A 32 4.39 8.95 3.64
C ARG A 32 4.03 10.12 2.74
N ASP A 33 2.93 10.78 3.05
CA ASP A 33 2.57 12.05 2.43
C ASP A 33 2.52 12.02 0.89
N VAL A 34 1.99 10.92 0.33
CA VAL A 34 1.87 10.75 -1.12
C VAL A 34 0.45 11.06 -1.59
N SER A 35 0.34 11.83 -2.66
CA SER A 35 -0.95 12.23 -3.27
C SER A 35 -1.12 11.73 -4.72
N GLY A 36 -0.04 11.24 -5.35
CA GLY A 36 -0.13 10.60 -6.66
C GLY A 36 -0.59 9.14 -6.57
N PRO A 37 -0.99 8.53 -7.71
CA PRO A 37 -1.35 7.11 -7.77
C PRO A 37 -0.26 6.20 -7.19
N LEU A 38 -0.67 5.18 -6.43
CA LEU A 38 0.23 4.25 -5.72
C LEU A 38 0.02 2.80 -6.19
N ASP A 39 1.09 2.16 -6.66
CA ASP A 39 1.19 0.70 -6.87
C ASP A 39 2.39 0.19 -6.06
N LEU A 40 2.10 -0.52 -4.97
CA LEU A 40 3.11 -1.03 -4.04
C LEU A 40 3.07 -2.56 -4.04
N ARG A 41 4.22 -3.21 -4.17
CA ARG A 41 4.33 -4.68 -4.19
C ARG A 41 5.47 -5.15 -3.29
N SER A 42 5.18 -6.15 -2.47
CA SER A 42 6.14 -6.87 -1.63
C SER A 42 5.99 -8.37 -1.88
N ALA A 43 7.09 -9.13 -1.91
CA ALA A 43 7.01 -10.60 -1.91
C ALA A 43 6.95 -11.09 -0.46
N ASP A 44 8.03 -10.88 0.32
CA ASP A 44 8.10 -11.20 1.74
C ASP A 44 8.43 -9.92 2.53
N GLY A 45 7.42 -9.28 3.13
CA GLY A 45 7.69 -7.99 3.75
C GLY A 45 6.51 -7.17 4.24
N SER A 46 6.82 -5.98 4.77
CA SER A 46 5.82 -5.06 5.33
C SER A 46 5.71 -3.78 4.52
N VAL A 47 4.48 -3.44 4.12
CA VAL A 47 4.17 -2.19 3.42
C VAL A 47 3.33 -1.30 4.32
N ASP A 48 3.89 -0.14 4.69
CA ASP A 48 3.24 0.85 5.55
C ASP A 48 3.11 2.18 4.81
N ALA A 49 1.89 2.48 4.35
CA ALA A 49 1.55 3.69 3.64
C ALA A 49 0.68 4.60 4.51
N ARG A 50 1.19 5.77 4.90
CA ARG A 50 0.49 6.72 5.79
C ARG A 50 0.34 8.10 5.17
N GLY A 51 -0.74 8.78 5.53
CA GLY A 51 -0.99 10.12 5.04
C GLY A 51 -1.30 10.15 3.54
N VAL A 52 -1.87 9.06 3.02
CA VAL A 52 -2.09 8.89 1.58
C VAL A 52 -3.26 9.76 1.14
N GLY A 53 -2.97 10.70 0.24
CA GLY A 53 -3.91 11.58 -0.43
C GLY A 53 -4.28 11.12 -1.85
N SER A 54 -3.95 9.88 -2.22
CA SER A 54 -4.16 9.37 -3.57
C SER A 54 -5.60 8.97 -3.81
N ARG A 55 -6.10 9.20 -5.04
CA ARG A 55 -7.41 8.70 -5.48
C ARG A 55 -7.42 7.20 -5.76
N THR A 56 -6.26 6.60 -6.02
CA THR A 56 -6.11 5.18 -6.33
C THR A 56 -4.91 4.61 -5.59
N VAL A 57 -5.16 3.56 -4.81
CA VAL A 57 -4.15 2.85 -4.04
C VAL A 57 -4.24 1.37 -4.32
N ARG A 58 -3.14 0.77 -4.77
CA ARG A 58 -2.98 -0.66 -4.97
C ARG A 58 -1.80 -1.15 -4.15
N MET A 59 -2.04 -2.11 -3.27
CA MET A 59 -1.02 -2.70 -2.40
C MET A 59 -1.12 -4.21 -2.49
N ARG A 60 0.00 -4.89 -2.74
CA ARG A 60 0.05 -6.36 -2.85
C ARG A 60 1.20 -6.92 -2.02
N SER A 61 0.92 -7.98 -1.27
CA SER A 61 1.90 -8.79 -0.54
C SER A 61 1.66 -10.26 -0.84
N GLU A 62 2.72 -11.05 -0.99
CA GLU A 62 2.62 -12.51 -1.07
C GLU A 62 2.56 -13.06 0.36
N ASP A 63 3.64 -12.89 1.14
CA ASP A 63 3.71 -13.22 2.56
C ASP A 63 4.08 -11.95 3.34
N GLY A 64 3.18 -11.42 4.17
CA GLY A 64 3.47 -10.15 4.85
C GLY A 64 2.31 -9.32 5.39
N SER A 65 2.60 -8.05 5.67
CA SER A 65 1.61 -7.13 6.25
C SER A 65 1.44 -5.85 5.45
N LEU A 66 0.19 -5.54 5.13
CA LEU A 66 -0.20 -4.32 4.44
C LEU A 66 -0.92 -3.39 5.41
N ARG A 67 -0.42 -2.17 5.57
CA ARG A 67 -1.09 -1.12 6.34
C ARG A 67 -1.26 0.15 5.54
N LEU A 68 -2.50 0.58 5.35
CA LEU A 68 -2.87 1.83 4.69
C LEU A 68 -3.56 2.77 5.68
N VAL A 69 -3.06 4.00 5.78
CA VAL A 69 -3.73 5.12 6.48
C VAL A 69 -3.92 6.26 5.48
N ALA A 70 -5.15 6.38 4.97
CA ALA A 70 -5.51 7.43 4.04
C ALA A 70 -5.84 8.73 4.79
N ARG A 71 -5.43 9.87 4.22
CA ARG A 71 -5.79 11.21 4.71
C ARG A 71 -6.97 11.81 3.98
N THR A 72 -7.12 11.47 2.71
CA THR A 72 -8.30 11.79 1.90
C THR A 72 -8.94 10.50 1.44
N ALA A 73 -10.25 10.53 1.24
CA ALA A 73 -11.00 9.41 0.71
C ALA A 73 -10.47 9.01 -0.69
N PRO A 74 -9.81 7.84 -0.82
CA PRO A 74 -9.47 7.30 -2.13
C PRO A 74 -10.76 6.87 -2.83
N ALA A 75 -10.80 6.98 -4.16
CA ALA A 75 -11.91 6.44 -4.95
C ALA A 75 -11.80 4.90 -5.11
N LEU A 76 -10.57 4.37 -5.08
CA LEU A 76 -10.29 2.94 -5.19
C LEU A 76 -9.16 2.55 -4.22
N VAL A 77 -9.43 1.53 -3.41
CA VAL A 77 -8.44 0.86 -2.57
C VAL A 77 -8.49 -0.63 -2.86
N GLU A 78 -7.41 -1.15 -3.43
CA GLU A 78 -7.22 -2.57 -3.67
C GLU A 78 -6.03 -3.05 -2.84
N THR A 79 -6.29 -3.99 -1.95
CA THR A 79 -5.28 -4.62 -1.10
C THR A 79 -5.38 -6.13 -1.27
N GLU A 80 -4.28 -6.76 -1.65
CA GLU A 80 -4.20 -8.19 -1.88
C GLU A 80 -3.06 -8.75 -1.02
N SER A 81 -3.38 -9.74 -0.20
CA SER A 81 -2.41 -10.48 0.61
C SER A 81 -2.65 -11.96 0.33
N GLU A 82 -1.61 -12.76 0.12
CA GLU A 82 -1.78 -14.22 0.13
C GLU A 82 -1.79 -14.66 1.60
N ASP A 83 -0.63 -14.84 2.21
CA ASP A 83 -0.47 -15.21 3.61
C ASP A 83 -0.10 -13.98 4.44
N GLY A 84 -1.09 -13.29 5.01
CA GLY A 84 -0.80 -12.05 5.70
C GLY A 84 -1.98 -11.30 6.28
N SER A 85 -1.69 -10.14 6.85
CA SER A 85 -2.70 -9.25 7.42
C SER A 85 -2.77 -7.93 6.65
N THR A 86 -3.99 -7.49 6.38
CA THR A 86 -4.25 -6.21 5.72
C THR A 86 -5.08 -5.32 6.65
N THR A 87 -4.53 -4.16 6.99
CA THR A 87 -5.23 -3.11 7.76
C THR A 87 -5.41 -1.87 6.90
N VAL A 88 -6.66 -1.43 6.75
CA VAL A 88 -7.01 -0.23 5.98
C VAL A 88 -7.78 0.76 6.86
N GLU A 89 -7.16 1.90 7.14
CA GLU A 89 -7.76 3.01 7.87
C GLU A 89 -8.10 4.13 6.89
N LEU A 90 -9.41 4.35 6.67
CA LEU A 90 -9.94 5.39 5.78
C LEU A 90 -10.65 6.48 6.60
N PRO A 91 -10.58 7.75 6.19
CA PRO A 91 -11.33 8.81 6.86
C PRO A 91 -12.84 8.57 6.72
N GLY A 92 -13.60 8.69 7.80
CA GLY A 92 -15.05 8.46 7.77
C GLY A 92 -15.79 9.65 7.15
N ALA A 93 -16.41 9.47 5.97
CA ALA A 93 -17.53 10.26 5.42
C ALA A 93 -17.82 9.96 3.92
N VAL A 94 -17.36 8.85 3.34
CA VAL A 94 -17.52 8.62 1.89
C VAL A 94 -17.76 7.14 1.58
N SER A 95 -18.48 6.87 0.49
CA SER A 95 -18.67 5.51 -0.04
C SER A 95 -17.39 5.02 -0.72
N TYR A 96 -16.96 3.81 -0.41
CA TYR A 96 -15.73 3.20 -0.92
C TYR A 96 -16.02 1.89 -1.65
N ASP A 97 -15.36 1.63 -2.79
CA ASP A 97 -15.22 0.27 -3.33
C ASP A 97 -13.91 -0.30 -2.76
N VAL A 98 -14.03 -1.02 -1.65
CA VAL A 98 -12.92 -1.71 -0.99
C VAL A 98 -12.95 -3.16 -1.44
N ARG A 99 -11.87 -3.60 -2.08
CA ARG A 99 -11.68 -4.99 -2.47
C ARG A 99 -10.48 -5.55 -1.75
N THR A 100 -10.75 -6.44 -0.82
CA THR A 100 -9.74 -7.21 -0.10
C THR A 100 -9.82 -8.66 -0.57
N ARG A 101 -8.67 -9.22 -0.95
CA ARG A 101 -8.52 -10.65 -1.21
C ARG A 101 -7.42 -11.16 -0.28
N VAL A 102 -7.76 -12.18 0.50
CA VAL A 102 -6.82 -12.93 1.34
C VAL A 102 -6.87 -14.39 0.91
N GLY A 103 -5.73 -14.97 0.58
CA GLY A 103 -5.61 -16.40 0.25
C GLY A 103 -4.96 -17.11 1.43
N ASP A 104 -5.77 -17.75 2.28
CA ASP A 104 -5.34 -18.58 3.41
C ASP A 104 -4.86 -17.84 4.70
N GLY A 105 -5.54 -16.75 5.07
CA GLY A 105 -5.42 -16.12 6.40
C GLY A 105 -6.74 -15.59 6.92
N SER A 106 -7.06 -15.82 8.20
CA SER A 106 -8.36 -15.49 8.80
C SER A 106 -8.67 -13.99 8.79
N THR A 107 -9.89 -13.63 8.36
CA THR A 107 -10.40 -12.25 8.26
C THR A 107 -10.77 -11.65 9.61
#